data_AF-A0A0P9FWI0-F1
#
_entry.id   AF-A0A0P9FWI0-F1
#
_cell.length_a   1.000
_cell.length_b   1.000
_cell.length_c   1.000
_cell.angle_alpha   90.00
_cell.angle_beta   90.00
_cell.angle_gamma   90.00
#
_symmetry.space_group_name_H-M   'P 1'
#
loop_
_entity.id
_entity.type
_entity.pdbx_description
1 polymer ?
#
loop_
_entity_poly.entity_id
_entity_poly.type
_entity_poly.pdbx_seq_one_letter_code
_entity_poly.pdbx_strand_id
1 'polypeptide(L)'
;MTLTIGQVYEIISDWIKENYREVALKWDVDREKFEFHRVLSIPKMWKEGDMWILDATIEFTLGRGVEIEEITLQIDVNGKVVGYNLREK
;
A
#
# COMPACT_ATOMS: atom_id res chain seq x y z
N MET A 1 2.56 20.30 -5.68
CA MET A 1 3.71 19.38 -5.73
C MET A 1 3.41 18.25 -6.72
N THR A 2 4.42 17.80 -7.48
CA THR A 2 4.31 16.65 -8.39
C THR A 2 5.07 15.49 -7.75
N LEU A 3 4.38 14.38 -7.49
CA LEU A 3 5.03 13.17 -6.99
C LEU A 3 5.74 12.47 -8.14
N THR A 4 6.99 12.10 -7.95
CA THR A 4 7.69 11.20 -8.88
C THR A 4 7.31 9.75 -8.56
N ILE A 5 7.42 8.85 -9.55
CA ILE A 5 7.11 7.43 -9.34
C ILE A 5 7.95 6.85 -8.19
N GLY A 6 9.25 7.19 -8.10
CA GLY A 6 10.14 6.71 -7.04
C GLY A 6 9.70 7.11 -5.63
N GLN A 7 9.30 8.37 -5.45
CA GLN A 7 8.74 8.85 -4.17
C GLN A 7 7.48 8.10 -3.78
N VAL A 8 6.65 7.71 -4.76
CA VAL A 8 5.44 6.93 -4.48
C VAL A 8 5.79 5.54 -3.96
N TYR A 9 6.78 4.85 -4.53
CA TYR A 9 7.24 3.55 -4.02
C TYR A 9 7.70 3.65 -2.56
N GLU A 10 8.44 4.71 -2.22
CA GLU A 10 8.89 4.97 -0.84
C GLU A 10 7.71 5.23 0.10
N ILE A 11 6.79 6.14 -0.26
CA ILE A 11 5.59 6.45 0.54
C ILE A 11 4.77 5.20 0.84
N ILE A 12 4.53 4.34 -0.17
CA ILE A 12 3.76 3.10 0.01
C ILE A 12 4.50 2.15 0.95
N SER A 13 5.80 1.96 0.73
CA SER A 13 6.61 1.03 1.52
C SER A 13 6.69 1.45 2.99
N ASP A 14 6.89 2.73 3.24
CA ASP A 14 6.95 3.28 4.60
C ASP A 14 5.58 3.21 5.27
N TRP A 15 4.51 3.56 4.55
CA TRP A 15 3.16 3.47 5.08
C TRP A 15 2.78 2.04 5.46
N ILE A 16 3.07 1.03 4.63
CA ILE A 16 2.76 -0.38 4.95
C ILE A 16 3.54 -0.83 6.19
N LYS A 17 4.81 -0.45 6.33
CA LYS A 17 5.63 -0.81 7.50
C LYS A 17 5.09 -0.15 8.77
N GLU A 18 4.69 1.12 8.70
CA GLU A 18 4.11 1.84 9.85
C GLU A 18 2.73 1.31 10.23
N ASN A 19 1.91 0.95 9.24
CA ASN A 19 0.52 0.52 9.41
C ASN A 19 0.37 -1.00 9.33
N TYR A 20 1.47 -1.75 9.48
CA TYR A 20 1.50 -3.21 9.31
C TYR A 20 0.46 -3.91 10.17
N ARG A 21 0.16 -3.38 11.37
CA ARG A 21 -0.82 -3.95 12.29
C ARG A 21 -2.24 -3.88 11.75
N GLU A 22 -2.61 -2.75 11.15
CA GLU A 22 -3.96 -2.55 10.61
C GLU A 22 -4.15 -3.39 9.35
N VAL A 23 -3.12 -3.41 8.52
CA VAL A 23 -3.05 -4.20 7.30
C VAL A 23 -3.13 -5.70 7.60
N ALA A 24 -2.34 -6.20 8.57
CA ALA A 24 -2.37 -7.60 9.00
C ALA A 24 -3.73 -8.00 9.62
N LEU A 25 -4.35 -7.11 10.42
CA LEU A 25 -5.67 -7.37 10.99
C LEU A 25 -6.76 -7.53 9.92
N LYS A 26 -6.71 -6.73 8.85
CA LYS A 26 -7.66 -6.86 7.74
C LYS A 26 -7.57 -8.20 7.02
N TRP A 27 -6.40 -8.82 7.00
CA TRP A 27 -6.18 -10.14 6.38
C TRP A 27 -6.38 -11.32 7.36
N ASP A 28 -6.88 -11.06 8.58
CA ASP A 28 -7.08 -12.07 9.64
C ASP A 28 -5.84 -12.95 9.87
N VAL A 29 -4.66 -12.32 9.85
CA VAL A 29 -3.38 -13.00 10.03
C VAL A 29 -2.69 -12.59 11.31
N ASP A 30 -1.99 -13.57 11.88
CA ASP A 30 -1.09 -13.35 13.01
C ASP A 30 0.01 -12.37 12.61
N ARG A 31 0.21 -11.34 13.43
CA ARG A 31 1.14 -10.23 13.19
C ARG A 31 2.58 -10.71 13.05
N GLU A 32 2.95 -11.75 13.80
CA GLU A 32 4.31 -12.31 13.75
C GLU A 32 4.64 -12.95 12.40
N LYS A 33 3.61 -13.22 11.60
CA LYS A 33 3.74 -13.89 10.31
C LYS A 33 3.51 -12.98 9.12
N PHE A 34 3.29 -11.68 9.36
CA PHE A 34 3.14 -10.67 8.32
C PHE A 34 4.50 -10.02 8.01
N GLU A 35 4.95 -10.13 6.77
CA GLU A 35 6.18 -9.49 6.29
C GLU A 35 5.94 -8.84 4.92
N PHE A 36 6.06 -7.51 4.85
CA PHE A 36 5.99 -6.80 3.57
C PHE A 36 7.34 -6.88 2.84
N HIS A 37 7.33 -7.34 1.59
CA HIS A 37 8.54 -7.44 0.77
C HIS A 37 8.76 -6.16 -0.05
N ARG A 38 7.80 -5.84 -0.92
CA ARG A 38 7.92 -4.75 -1.89
C ARG A 38 6.60 -4.42 -2.58
N VAL A 39 6.58 -3.23 -3.19
CA VAL A 39 5.61 -2.88 -4.23
C VAL A 39 6.09 -3.44 -5.55
N LEU A 40 5.27 -4.25 -6.22
CA LEU A 40 5.59 -4.88 -7.50
C LEU A 40 5.30 -3.94 -8.68
N SER A 41 4.17 -3.23 -8.65
CA SER A 41 3.79 -2.31 -9.72
C SER A 41 2.77 -1.27 -9.25
N ILE A 42 2.68 -0.18 -10.01
CA ILE A 42 1.67 0.89 -9.83
C ILE A 42 1.00 1.10 -11.20
N PRO A 43 0.05 0.25 -11.59
CA PRO A 43 -0.55 0.28 -12.93
C PRO A 43 -1.36 1.55 -13.20
N LYS A 44 -1.88 2.20 -12.16
CA LYS A 44 -2.77 3.36 -12.29
C LYS A 44 -2.49 4.38 -11.21
N MET A 45 -2.32 5.65 -11.63
CA MET A 45 -2.18 6.79 -10.74
C MET A 45 -2.86 8.01 -11.37
N TRP A 46 -3.70 8.70 -10.63
CA TRP A 46 -4.43 9.89 -11.08
C TRP A 46 -4.65 10.88 -9.94
N LYS A 47 -5.07 12.10 -10.28
CA LYS A 47 -5.45 13.12 -9.29
C LYS A 47 -6.95 13.28 -9.21
N GLU A 48 -7.45 13.43 -7.99
CA GLU A 48 -8.81 13.89 -7.70
C GLU A 48 -8.72 15.09 -6.75
N GLY A 49 -8.92 16.30 -7.29
CA GLY A 49 -8.69 17.54 -6.55
C GLY A 49 -7.24 17.66 -6.07
N ASP A 50 -7.09 17.81 -4.75
CA ASP A 50 -5.80 17.92 -4.07
C ASP A 50 -5.21 16.58 -3.63
N MET A 51 -5.82 15.46 -4.04
CA MET A 51 -5.35 14.12 -3.68
C MET A 51 -4.81 13.37 -4.90
N TRP A 52 -3.79 12.55 -4.65
CA TRP A 52 -3.37 11.50 -5.56
C TRP A 52 -4.04 10.19 -5.18
N ILE A 53 -4.61 9.50 -6.15
CA ILE A 53 -5.14 8.15 -5.99
C ILE A 53 -4.33 7.22 -6.87
N LEU A 54 -3.92 6.09 -6.31
CA LEU A 54 -3.17 5.08 -7.03
C LEU A 54 -3.61 3.67 -6.66
N ASP A 55 -3.57 2.79 -7.66
CA ASP A 55 -3.67 1.35 -7.47
C ASP A 55 -2.24 0.79 -7.53
N ALA A 56 -1.87 0.00 -6.52
CA ALA A 56 -0.58 -0.66 -6.43
C ALA A 56 -0.75 -2.16 -6.19
N THR A 57 0.15 -2.94 -6.76
CA THR A 57 0.28 -4.37 -6.48
C THR A 57 1.43 -4.56 -5.50
N ILE A 58 1.18 -5.26 -4.40
CA ILE A 58 2.15 -5.46 -3.32
C ILE A 58 2.39 -6.95 -3.08
N GLU A 59 3.60 -7.28 -2.68
CA GLU A 59 4.03 -8.64 -2.32
C GLU A 59 4.34 -8.68 -0.82
N PHE A 60 3.76 -9.65 -0.13
CA PHE A 60 3.99 -9.86 1.30
C PHE A 60 3.91 -11.35 1.63
N THR A 61 4.49 -11.74 2.75
CA THR A 61 4.33 -13.07 3.33
C THR A 61 3.30 -13.03 4.43
N LEU A 62 2.41 -14.00 4.40
CA LEU A 62 1.54 -14.42 5.48
C LEU A 62 2.08 -15.71 6.09
N GLY A 63 1.60 -16.07 7.28
CA GLY A 63 1.94 -17.34 7.93
C GLY A 63 1.68 -18.62 7.15
N ARG A 64 0.99 -18.51 6.02
CA ARG A 64 0.65 -19.60 5.10
C ARG A 64 1.42 -19.56 3.76
N GLY A 65 2.20 -18.50 3.49
CA GLY A 65 2.93 -18.35 2.23
C GLY A 65 3.06 -16.90 1.74
N VAL A 66 3.66 -16.71 0.57
CA VAL A 66 3.72 -15.41 -0.12
C VAL A 66 2.38 -15.15 -0.82
N GLU A 67 1.87 -13.94 -0.67
CA GLU A 67 0.65 -13.44 -1.30
C GLU A 67 0.94 -12.17 -2.09
N ILE A 68 0.12 -11.94 -3.11
CA ILE A 68 0.19 -10.75 -3.97
C ILE A 68 -1.20 -10.13 -4.00
N GLU A 69 -1.32 -8.89 -3.53
CA GLU A 69 -2.60 -8.17 -3.46
C GLU A 69 -2.57 -6.82 -4.13
N GLU A 70 -3.76 -6.34 -4.46
CA GLU A 70 -4.00 -4.98 -4.94
C GLU A 70 -4.47 -4.08 -3.79
N ILE A 71 -3.81 -2.93 -3.66
CA ILE A 71 -4.19 -1.87 -2.73
C ILE A 71 -4.43 -0.58 -3.50
N THR A 72 -5.54 0.09 -3.20
CA THR A 72 -5.78 1.47 -3.62
C THR A 72 -5.38 2.40 -2.47
N LEU A 73 -4.55 3.41 -2.75
CA LEU A 73 -4.08 4.38 -1.77
C LEU A 73 -4.47 5.80 -2.18
N GLN A 74 -4.81 6.62 -1.18
CA GLN A 74 -5.08 8.05 -1.32
C GLN A 74 -3.99 8.83 -0.59
N ILE A 75 -3.24 9.64 -1.33
CA ILE A 75 -2.10 10.41 -0.84
C ILE A 75 -2.43 11.90 -0.94
N ASP A 76 -2.28 12.63 0.17
CA ASP A 76 -2.52 14.07 0.21
C ASP A 76 -1.40 14.88 -0.46
N VAL A 77 -1.56 16.20 -0.50
CA VAL A 77 -0.55 17.12 -1.06
C VAL A 77 0.79 17.09 -0.35
N ASN A 78 0.88 16.52 0.86
CA ASN A 78 2.10 16.43 1.67
C ASN A 78 2.81 15.07 1.52
N GLY A 79 2.27 14.15 0.72
CA GLY A 79 2.80 12.80 0.57
C GLY A 79 2.34 11.84 1.68
N LYS A 80 1.33 12.20 2.47
CA LYS A 80 0.77 11.34 3.52
C LYS A 80 -0.37 10.49 2.95
N VAL A 81 -0.34 9.19 3.20
CA VAL A 81 -1.49 8.32 2.95
C VAL A 81 -2.61 8.67 3.95
N VAL A 82 -3.75 9.11 3.42
CA VAL A 82 -4.93 9.52 4.21
C VAL A 82 -6.10 8.55 4.08
N GLY A 83 -6.04 7.64 3.12
CA GLY A 83 -7.04 6.61 2.90
C GLY A 83 -6.46 5.43 2.13
N TYR A 84 -7.01 4.25 2.37
CA TYR A 84 -6.64 3.04 1.64
C TYR A 84 -7.81 2.08 1.51
N ASN A 85 -7.77 1.26 0.46
CA ASN A 85 -8.67 0.14 0.29
C ASN A 85 -7.88 -1.08 -0.16
N LEU A 86 -7.98 -2.18 0.59
CA LEU A 86 -7.44 -3.48 0.20
C LEU A 86 -8.55 -4.17 -0.59
N ARG A 87 -8.28 -4.57 -1.83
CA ARG A 87 -9.26 -5.30 -2.63
C ARG A 87 -9.25 -6.75 -2.16
N GLU A 88 -10.39 -7.22 -1.65
CA GLU A 88 -10.61 -8.65 -1.45
C GLU A 88 -10.86 -9.28 -2.83
N LYS A 89 -10.13 -10.37 -3.13
CA LYS A 89 -10.37 -11.18 -4.33
C LYS A 89 -11.61 -12.05 -4.19
#